data_AF-A0A0V1ABR2-F1
#
_entry.id   AF-A0A0V1ABR2-F1
#
_cell.length_a   1.000
_cell.length_b   1.000
_cell.length_c   1.000
_cell.angle_alpha   90.00
_cell.angle_beta   90.00
_cell.angle_gamma   90.00
#
_symmetry.space_group_name_H-M   'P 1'
#
loop_
_entity.id
_entity.type
_entity.pdbx_description
1 polymer ?
#
loop_
_entity_poly.entity_id
_entity_poly.type
_entity_poly.pdbx_seq_one_letter_code
_entity_poly.pdbx_strand_id
1 'polypeptide(L)'
;MGPKKMQKGKKVAEMPAALKKKVAEPKKKPNPLFEPRPKNFGIGQDIQPKRDVSRFVRWPKYIVLQRQLAILYKRLKVPPAINQFRFALDRPTTSQVLRLLRKYRPETKRAKLKRLKSRAAKQAKGKEDAPSKRPPVVRFGVNTVTTLVEQKKAQLVVIAHDVDPIEIVVFLPALCRKMGVPYCIIRSKARLGKVVNRKTTSCLALQHINPSQFIGENSRSREN
;
A
#
# COMPACT_ATOMS: atom_id res chain seq x y z
N MET A 1 -67.74 -1.90 -32.86
CA MET A 1 -68.38 -1.78 -31.53
C MET A 1 -67.30 -1.86 -30.47
N GLY A 2 -67.34 -0.93 -29.52
CA GLY A 2 -66.25 -0.56 -28.61
C GLY A 2 -65.90 -1.57 -27.49
N PRO A 3 -65.02 -1.15 -26.57
CA PRO A 3 -64.12 -2.02 -25.79
C PRO A 3 -64.76 -2.56 -24.52
N LYS A 4 -64.35 -3.76 -24.08
CA LYS A 4 -64.49 -4.16 -22.66
C LYS A 4 -63.11 -4.17 -21.99
N LYS A 5 -62.84 -3.08 -21.26
CA LYS A 5 -61.75 -2.96 -20.29
C LYS A 5 -61.90 -4.06 -19.24
N MET A 6 -61.01 -5.04 -19.23
CA MET A 6 -60.87 -5.97 -18.11
C MET A 6 -60.06 -5.28 -17.01
N GLN A 7 -60.71 -5.03 -15.88
CA GLN A 7 -60.15 -4.31 -14.74
C GLN A 7 -58.89 -5.02 -14.22
N LYS A 8 -57.80 -4.26 -14.08
CA LYS A 8 -56.61 -4.69 -13.33
C LYS A 8 -57.02 -4.97 -11.89
N GLY A 9 -57.09 -6.24 -11.51
CA GLY A 9 -57.19 -6.64 -10.10
C GLY A 9 -56.03 -6.03 -9.32
N LYS A 10 -56.33 -5.42 -8.16
CA LYS A 10 -55.33 -4.92 -7.21
C LYS A 10 -54.33 -6.04 -6.92
N LYS A 11 -53.06 -5.85 -7.27
CA LYS A 11 -51.97 -6.67 -6.74
C LYS A 11 -51.89 -6.40 -5.25
N VAL A 12 -52.45 -7.29 -4.45
CA VAL A 12 -52.23 -7.31 -3.00
C VAL A 12 -50.74 -7.59 -2.80
N ALA A 13 -50.05 -6.71 -2.08
CA ALA A 13 -48.64 -6.87 -1.78
C ALA A 13 -48.42 -8.18 -1.02
N GLU A 14 -47.39 -8.94 -1.40
CA GLU A 14 -47.01 -10.16 -0.68
C GLU A 14 -46.69 -9.82 0.79
N MET A 15 -47.23 -10.62 1.71
CA MET A 15 -46.96 -10.47 3.14
C MET A 15 -45.45 -10.51 3.43
N PRO A 16 -44.94 -9.65 4.34
CA PRO A 16 -43.53 -9.64 4.71
C PRO A 16 -43.08 -11.00 5.25
N ALA A 17 -41.85 -11.40 4.87
CA ALA A 17 -41.31 -12.74 5.11
C ALA A 17 -41.32 -13.22 6.58
N ALA A 18 -41.50 -12.30 7.54
CA ALA A 18 -41.65 -12.61 8.95
C ALA A 18 -42.99 -13.29 9.32
N LEU A 19 -44.05 -13.09 8.52
CA LEU A 19 -45.39 -13.66 8.78
C LEU A 19 -45.70 -14.93 7.97
N LYS A 20 -44.81 -15.34 7.05
CA LYS A 20 -44.90 -16.66 6.42
C LYS A 20 -44.57 -17.70 7.51
N LYS A 21 -45.59 -18.37 8.06
CA LYS A 21 -45.42 -19.57 8.88
C LYS A 21 -44.42 -20.47 8.16
N LYS A 22 -43.25 -20.69 8.76
CA LYS A 22 -42.32 -21.73 8.30
C LYS A 22 -43.13 -23.02 8.25
N VAL A 23 -43.43 -23.49 7.04
CA VAL A 23 -43.94 -24.84 6.84
C VAL A 23 -42.87 -25.74 7.42
N ALA A 24 -43.10 -26.26 8.62
CA ALA A 24 -42.23 -27.24 9.22
C ALA A 24 -42.32 -28.47 8.32
N GLU A 25 -41.29 -28.70 7.52
CA GLU A 25 -41.20 -29.92 6.73
C GLU A 25 -41.37 -31.12 7.68
N PRO A 26 -42.22 -32.10 7.33
CA PRO A 26 -42.44 -33.27 8.17
C PRO A 26 -41.10 -33.96 8.41
N LYS A 27 -40.71 -34.12 9.68
CA LYS A 27 -39.49 -34.82 10.08
C LYS A 27 -39.51 -36.21 9.46
N LYS A 28 -38.68 -36.42 8.43
CA LYS A 28 -38.50 -37.73 7.79
C LYS A 28 -38.11 -38.74 8.88
N LYS A 29 -38.86 -39.83 9.01
CA LYS A 29 -38.53 -40.92 9.95
C LYS A 29 -37.11 -41.39 9.62
N PRO A 30 -36.16 -41.38 10.58
CA PRO A 30 -34.79 -41.80 10.29
C PRO A 30 -34.80 -43.26 9.87
N ASN A 31 -34.08 -43.58 8.79
CA ASN A 31 -33.96 -44.94 8.31
C ASN A 31 -33.32 -45.80 9.42
N PRO A 32 -33.96 -46.89 9.87
CA PRO A 32 -33.46 -47.73 10.98
C PRO A 32 -32.11 -48.39 10.70
N LEU A 33 -31.64 -48.39 9.44
CA LEU A 33 -30.30 -48.84 9.06
C LEU A 33 -29.18 -47.84 9.43
N PHE A 34 -29.50 -46.59 9.74
CA PHE A 34 -28.51 -45.56 10.08
C PHE A 34 -28.60 -45.17 11.55
N GLU A 35 -27.60 -45.58 12.33
CA GLU A 35 -27.46 -45.24 13.74
C GLU A 35 -26.41 -44.12 13.93
N PRO A 36 -26.67 -43.10 14.77
CA PRO A 36 -25.65 -42.14 15.15
C PRO A 36 -24.57 -42.82 16.00
N ARG A 37 -23.33 -42.83 15.51
CA ARG A 37 -22.15 -43.35 16.24
C ARG A 37 -21.19 -42.22 16.57
N PRO A 38 -21.50 -41.37 17.56
CA PRO A 38 -20.62 -40.28 17.95
C PRO A 38 -19.34 -40.84 18.57
N LYS A 39 -18.20 -40.27 18.17
CA LYS A 39 -16.90 -40.58 18.77
C LYS A 39 -16.63 -39.64 19.93
N ASN A 40 -16.06 -40.17 21.01
CA ASN A 40 -15.64 -39.39 22.16
C ASN A 40 -14.14 -39.06 22.03
N PHE A 41 -13.80 -37.81 21.77
CA PHE A 41 -12.41 -37.36 21.62
C PHE A 41 -11.77 -36.88 22.93
N GLY A 42 -12.32 -37.30 24.07
CA GLY A 42 -11.73 -37.11 25.38
C GLY A 42 -10.37 -37.80 25.53
N ILE A 43 -9.63 -37.45 26.58
CA ILE A 43 -8.32 -38.06 26.87
C ILE A 43 -8.53 -39.57 27.14
N GLY A 44 -7.80 -40.42 26.41
CA GLY A 44 -7.87 -41.88 26.57
C GLY A 44 -9.06 -42.56 25.90
N GLN A 45 -9.83 -41.85 25.07
CA GLN A 45 -10.99 -42.39 24.35
C GLN A 45 -10.64 -42.60 22.87
N ASP A 46 -11.49 -42.18 21.92
CA ASP A 46 -11.25 -42.34 20.49
C ASP A 46 -10.06 -41.49 19.99
N ILE A 47 -9.47 -41.91 18.85
CA ILE A 47 -8.38 -41.20 18.18
C ILE A 47 -8.80 -39.75 17.88
N GLN A 48 -7.97 -38.80 18.30
CA GLN A 48 -8.23 -37.38 18.08
C GLN A 48 -8.36 -37.05 16.59
N PRO A 49 -9.27 -36.16 16.21
CA PRO A 49 -9.39 -35.71 14.83
C PRO A 49 -8.18 -34.88 14.42
N LYS A 50 -7.98 -34.71 13.12
CA LYS A 50 -6.99 -33.76 12.59
C LYS A 50 -7.37 -32.35 13.04
N ARG A 51 -6.45 -31.68 13.73
CA ARG A 51 -6.59 -30.31 14.23
C ARG A 51 -5.53 -29.41 13.62
N ASP A 52 -5.77 -28.09 13.63
CA ASP A 52 -4.74 -27.14 13.24
C ASP A 52 -3.58 -27.17 14.26
N VAL A 53 -2.46 -27.74 13.82
CA VAL A 53 -1.22 -27.84 14.61
C VAL A 53 -0.21 -26.76 14.23
N SER A 54 -0.57 -25.75 13.42
CA SER A 54 0.33 -24.71 12.89
C SER A 54 1.20 -24.01 13.95
N ARG A 55 0.69 -23.88 15.18
CA ARG A 55 1.43 -23.34 16.34
C ARG A 55 2.51 -24.28 16.89
N PHE A 56 2.28 -25.59 16.82
CA PHE A 56 3.16 -26.65 17.34
C PHE A 56 4.07 -27.26 16.27
N VAL A 57 3.87 -26.90 15.00
CA VAL A 57 4.74 -27.30 13.89
C VAL A 57 6.17 -26.86 14.17
N ARG A 58 7.12 -27.77 13.96
CA ARG A 58 8.55 -27.44 13.88
C ARG A 58 8.83 -26.68 12.58
N TRP A 59 8.79 -25.35 12.66
CA TRP A 59 9.00 -24.48 11.51
C TRP A 59 10.45 -24.55 10.98
N PRO A 60 10.66 -24.42 9.65
CA PRO A 60 11.98 -24.23 9.06
C PRO A 60 12.79 -23.11 9.74
N LYS A 61 14.11 -23.30 9.85
CA LYS A 61 15.00 -22.40 10.61
C LYS A 61 14.86 -20.92 10.23
N TYR A 62 14.72 -20.58 8.94
CA TYR A 62 14.60 -19.19 8.50
C TYR A 62 13.34 -18.48 9.03
N ILE A 63 12.22 -19.21 9.17
CA ILE A 63 10.98 -18.67 9.75
C ILE A 63 11.17 -18.43 11.25
N VAL A 64 11.80 -19.38 11.94
CA VAL A 64 12.11 -19.26 13.38
C VAL A 64 13.00 -18.05 13.63
N LEU A 65 14.09 -17.89 12.85
CA LEU A 65 15.01 -16.75 12.96
C LEU A 65 14.31 -15.41 12.72
N GLN A 66 13.48 -15.30 11.68
CA GLN A 66 12.71 -14.07 11.40
C GLN A 66 11.75 -13.71 12.54
N ARG A 67 11.06 -14.71 13.12
CA ARG A 67 10.16 -14.51 14.26
C ARG A 67 10.91 -14.12 15.53
N GLN A 68 12.02 -14.82 15.84
CA GLN A 68 12.88 -14.51 16.98
C GLN A 68 13.45 -13.09 16.89
N LEU A 69 13.94 -12.68 15.72
CA LEU A 69 14.40 -11.32 15.46
C LEU A 69 13.31 -10.28 15.75
N ALA A 70 12.09 -10.49 15.23
CA ALA A 70 10.96 -9.59 15.46
C ALA A 70 10.52 -9.52 16.93
N ILE A 71 10.64 -10.62 17.69
CA ILE A 71 10.38 -10.65 19.13
C ILE A 71 11.49 -9.88 19.86
N LEU A 72 12.74 -10.08 19.49
CA LEU A 72 13.90 -9.43 20.09
C LEU A 72 13.79 -7.90 19.99
N TYR A 73 13.44 -7.36 18.81
CA TYR A 73 13.20 -5.93 18.61
C TYR A 73 12.08 -5.34 19.49
N LYS A 74 11.12 -6.16 19.93
CA LYS A 74 10.04 -5.71 20.84
C LYS A 74 10.43 -5.81 22.31
N ARG A 75 11.35 -6.72 22.65
CA ARG A 75 11.76 -6.99 24.03
C ARG A 75 12.93 -6.11 24.47
N LEU A 76 13.85 -5.83 23.56
CA LEU A 76 14.96 -4.92 23.83
C LEU A 76 14.50 -3.47 23.85
N LYS A 77 15.17 -2.65 24.67
CA LYS A 77 15.01 -1.19 24.64
C LYS A 77 15.70 -0.66 23.39
N VAL A 78 14.90 -0.26 22.40
CA VAL A 78 15.40 0.25 21.12
C VAL A 78 15.76 1.74 21.27
N PRO A 79 16.98 2.15 20.87
CA PRO A 79 17.38 3.56 20.89
C PRO A 79 16.44 4.48 20.09
N PRO A 80 16.22 5.73 20.50
CA PRO A 80 15.27 6.65 19.86
C PRO A 80 15.60 6.91 18.38
N ALA A 81 16.88 6.94 18.02
CA ALA A 81 17.34 7.11 16.63
C ALA A 81 16.88 5.99 15.69
N ILE A 82 16.65 4.78 16.21
CA ILE A 82 16.09 3.65 15.45
C ILE A 82 14.57 3.62 15.60
N ASN A 83 14.07 3.87 16.82
CA ASN A 83 12.64 3.78 17.12
C ASN A 83 11.80 4.82 16.34
N GLN A 84 12.38 5.93 15.88
CA GLN A 84 11.70 6.88 14.99
C GLN A 84 11.14 6.23 13.71
N PHE A 85 11.79 5.18 13.17
CA PHE A 85 11.30 4.47 11.98
C PHE A 85 10.09 3.59 12.26
N ARG A 86 9.80 3.28 13.52
CA ARG A 86 8.57 2.58 13.90
C ARG A 86 7.34 3.47 13.72
N PHE A 87 7.50 4.78 13.85
CA PHE A 87 6.45 5.79 13.68
C PHE A 87 6.40 6.26 12.23
N ALA A 88 5.66 5.51 11.41
CA ALA A 88 5.42 5.87 10.01
C ALA A 88 4.09 6.60 9.83
N LEU A 89 4.01 7.37 8.74
CA LEU A 89 2.83 8.10 8.31
C LEU A 89 1.60 7.19 8.15
N ASP A 90 0.41 7.74 8.43
CA ASP A 90 -0.85 7.04 8.31
C ASP A 90 -1.17 6.68 6.84
N ARG A 91 -2.11 5.75 6.66
CA ARG A 91 -2.42 5.18 5.34
C ARG A 91 -3.06 6.20 4.38
N PRO A 92 -4.03 7.03 4.80
CA PRO A 92 -4.56 8.13 3.99
C PRO A 92 -3.48 9.09 3.48
N THR A 93 -2.70 9.68 4.38
CA THR A 93 -1.67 10.67 4.00
C THR A 93 -0.57 10.03 3.15
N THR A 94 -0.17 8.79 3.45
CA THR A 94 0.75 8.02 2.59
C THR A 94 0.23 7.89 1.16
N SER A 95 -1.07 7.73 0.98
CA SER A 95 -1.68 7.57 -0.35
C SER A 95 -1.68 8.88 -1.15
N GLN A 96 -1.90 10.02 -0.48
CA GLN A 96 -1.76 11.36 -1.06
C GLN A 96 -0.31 11.64 -1.49
N VAL A 97 0.65 11.40 -0.61
CA VAL A 97 2.09 11.58 -0.90
C VAL A 97 2.49 10.73 -2.11
N LEU A 98 2.09 9.46 -2.16
CA LEU A 98 2.42 8.60 -3.30
C LEU A 98 1.70 9.00 -4.59
N ARG A 99 0.49 9.57 -4.51
CA ARG A 99 -0.22 10.12 -5.68
C ARG A 99 0.54 11.32 -6.25
N LEU A 100 1.03 12.21 -5.39
CA LEU A 100 1.88 13.33 -5.78
C LEU A 100 3.17 12.83 -6.44
N LEU A 101 3.90 11.94 -5.77
CA LEU A 101 5.17 11.38 -6.27
C LEU A 101 5.02 10.66 -7.62
N ARG A 102 3.87 10.03 -7.88
CA ARG A 102 3.57 9.35 -9.15
C ARG A 102 3.49 10.30 -10.36
N LYS A 103 3.17 11.58 -10.14
CA LYS A 103 3.15 12.59 -11.21
C LYS A 103 4.56 13.01 -11.64
N TYR A 104 5.51 12.97 -10.71
CA TYR A 104 6.91 13.39 -10.90
C TYR A 104 7.85 12.20 -11.15
N ARG A 105 7.36 11.09 -11.71
CA ARG A 105 8.16 9.88 -11.91
C ARG A 105 9.28 10.10 -12.92
N PRO A 106 10.47 9.51 -12.68
CA PRO A 106 11.54 9.52 -13.67
C PRO A 106 11.16 8.72 -14.91
N GLU A 107 11.74 9.10 -16.06
CA GLU A 107 11.53 8.42 -17.34
C GLU A 107 11.89 6.93 -17.26
N THR A 108 11.10 6.10 -17.95
CA THR A 108 11.46 4.70 -18.17
C THR A 108 12.55 4.59 -19.25
N LYS A 109 13.28 3.47 -19.29
CA LYS A 109 14.28 3.21 -20.35
C LYS A 109 13.67 3.33 -21.75
N ARG A 110 12.45 2.81 -21.96
CA ARG A 110 11.71 2.89 -23.22
C ARG A 110 11.34 4.34 -23.58
N ALA A 111 10.85 5.11 -22.60
CA ALA A 111 10.53 6.54 -22.81
C ALA A 111 11.79 7.35 -23.15
N LYS A 112 12.90 7.11 -22.44
CA LYS A 112 14.20 7.73 -22.73
C LYS A 112 14.68 7.40 -24.13
N LEU A 113 14.58 6.14 -24.57
CA LEU A 113 14.94 5.73 -25.92
C LEU A 113 14.10 6.46 -26.97
N LYS A 114 12.77 6.52 -26.78
CA LYS A 114 11.86 7.25 -27.69
C LYS A 114 12.22 8.74 -27.75
N ARG A 115 12.52 9.37 -26.61
CA ARG A 115 12.95 10.77 -26.53
C ARG A 115 14.25 11.00 -27.31
N LEU A 116 15.25 10.16 -27.10
CA LEU A 116 16.53 10.25 -27.80
C LEU A 116 16.38 10.02 -29.31
N LYS A 117 15.63 9.00 -29.73
CA LYS A 117 15.33 8.77 -31.16
C LYS A 117 14.62 9.95 -31.79
N SER A 118 13.63 10.55 -31.10
CA SER A 118 12.92 11.72 -31.61
C SER A 118 13.81 12.96 -31.72
N ARG A 119 14.77 13.12 -30.80
CA ARG A 119 15.76 14.20 -30.82
C ARG A 119 16.74 14.01 -31.97
N ALA A 120 17.31 12.81 -32.11
CA ALA A 120 18.19 12.45 -33.21
C ALA A 120 17.51 12.62 -34.57
N ALA A 121 16.25 12.22 -34.72
CA ALA A 121 15.49 12.41 -35.96
C ALA A 121 15.21 13.88 -36.29
N LYS A 122 15.07 14.77 -35.28
CA LYS A 122 14.95 16.22 -35.51
C LYS A 122 16.27 16.84 -35.93
N GLN A 123 17.37 16.40 -35.31
CA GLN A 123 18.71 16.86 -35.63
C GLN A 123 19.13 16.42 -37.04
N ALA A 124 18.83 15.18 -37.43
CA ALA A 124 19.06 14.69 -38.80
C ALA A 124 18.27 15.47 -39.87
N LYS A 125 17.17 16.12 -39.49
CA LYS A 125 16.39 17.03 -40.36
C LYS A 125 16.92 18.47 -40.35
N GLY A 126 18.13 18.71 -39.86
CA GLY A 126 18.79 20.01 -39.84
C GLY A 126 18.29 20.99 -38.79
N LYS A 127 17.43 20.57 -37.84
CA LYS A 127 17.02 21.44 -36.73
C LYS A 127 18.12 21.46 -35.66
N GLU A 128 18.57 22.65 -35.27
CA GLU A 128 19.55 22.81 -34.20
C GLU A 128 19.08 22.22 -32.86
N ASP A 129 20.04 21.76 -32.06
CA ASP A 129 19.76 21.13 -30.78
C ASP A 129 19.55 22.16 -29.67
N ALA A 130 18.35 22.76 -29.63
CA ALA A 130 18.01 23.73 -28.60
C ALA A 130 18.02 23.12 -27.16
N PRO A 131 18.58 23.82 -26.15
CA PRO A 131 18.61 23.33 -24.78
C PRO A 131 17.19 23.25 -24.19
N SER A 132 16.74 22.04 -23.90
CA SER A 132 15.41 21.80 -23.33
C SER A 132 15.40 21.99 -21.81
N LYS A 133 14.40 22.72 -21.28
CA LYS A 133 14.18 22.87 -19.83
C LYS A 133 13.94 21.50 -19.20
N ARG A 134 14.76 21.15 -18.20
CA ARG A 134 14.66 19.86 -17.51
C ARG A 134 13.33 19.78 -16.76
N PRO A 135 12.51 18.73 -16.97
CA PRO A 135 11.27 18.57 -16.22
C PRO A 135 11.60 18.28 -14.74
N PRO A 136 10.76 18.77 -13.80
CA PRO A 136 10.88 18.39 -12.40
C PRO A 136 10.61 16.89 -12.26
N VAL A 137 11.53 16.19 -11.59
CA VAL A 137 11.44 14.75 -11.35
C VAL A 137 11.80 14.44 -9.91
N VAL A 138 11.22 13.38 -9.37
CA VAL A 138 11.63 12.83 -8.08
C VAL A 138 13.08 12.40 -8.15
N ARG A 139 13.87 12.87 -7.19
CA ARG A 139 15.25 12.42 -6.97
C ARG A 139 15.24 11.25 -6.01
N PHE A 140 16.12 10.29 -6.23
CA PHE A 140 16.11 9.03 -5.49
C PHE A 140 17.52 8.54 -5.21
N GLY A 141 17.64 7.72 -4.17
CA GLY A 141 18.92 7.20 -3.70
C GLY A 141 19.53 8.11 -2.64
N VAL A 142 20.16 7.49 -1.65
CA VAL A 142 20.59 8.15 -0.41
C VAL A 142 21.58 9.26 -0.71
N ASN A 143 22.65 8.98 -1.45
CA ASN A 143 23.68 9.98 -1.78
C ASN A 143 23.13 11.19 -2.55
N THR A 144 22.14 10.98 -3.42
CA THR A 144 21.52 12.09 -4.15
C THR A 144 20.59 12.87 -3.23
N VAL A 145 19.87 12.20 -2.34
CA VAL A 145 18.97 12.87 -1.40
C VAL A 145 19.75 13.67 -0.35
N THR A 146 20.84 13.13 0.20
CA THR A 146 21.67 13.81 1.20
C THR A 146 22.25 15.10 0.67
N THR A 147 22.87 15.06 -0.51
CA THR A 147 23.42 16.25 -1.18
C THR A 147 22.35 17.31 -1.43
N LEU A 148 21.11 16.93 -1.71
CA LEU A 148 20.00 17.87 -1.91
C LEU A 148 19.46 18.47 -0.62
N VAL A 149 19.51 17.72 0.48
CA VAL A 149 19.15 18.22 1.81
C VAL A 149 20.22 19.20 2.31
N GLU A 150 21.50 18.87 2.14
CA GLU A 150 22.63 19.75 2.48
C GLU A 150 22.60 21.05 1.67
N GLN A 151 22.28 20.97 0.38
CA GLN A 151 22.12 22.15 -0.47
C GLN A 151 20.80 22.92 -0.24
N LYS A 152 19.92 22.46 0.68
CA LYS A 152 18.57 23.00 0.91
C LYS A 152 17.71 23.12 -0.37
N LYS A 153 17.97 22.24 -1.36
CA LYS A 153 17.21 22.18 -2.62
C LYS A 153 16.04 21.21 -2.55
N ALA A 154 15.99 20.35 -1.54
CA ALA A 154 14.86 19.46 -1.30
C ALA A 154 13.73 20.21 -0.59
N GLN A 155 12.52 20.15 -1.15
CA GLN A 155 11.30 20.67 -0.53
C GLN A 155 10.64 19.64 0.38
N LEU A 156 10.73 18.35 0.06
CA LEU A 156 10.19 17.25 0.86
C LEU A 156 11.06 16.01 0.69
N VAL A 157 11.39 15.36 1.81
CA VAL A 157 12.11 14.08 1.83
C VAL A 157 11.20 12.97 2.32
N VAL A 158 11.17 11.84 1.61
CA VAL A 158 10.37 10.67 1.94
C VAL A 158 11.31 9.51 2.21
N ILE A 159 11.26 8.96 3.43
CA ILE A 159 12.17 7.93 3.92
C ILE A 159 11.39 6.63 4.11
N ALA A 160 11.94 5.49 3.69
CA ALA A 160 11.35 4.19 3.98
C ALA A 160 11.74 3.71 5.39
N HIS A 161 10.82 3.02 6.07
CA HIS A 161 11.09 2.48 7.41
C HIS A 161 11.77 1.09 7.43
N ASP A 162 11.66 0.32 6.35
CA ASP A 162 12.03 -1.09 6.24
C ASP A 162 13.35 -1.24 5.47
N VAL A 163 14.23 -0.26 5.61
CA VAL A 163 15.56 -0.29 5.01
C VAL A 163 16.45 -1.19 5.85
N ASP A 164 17.15 -2.08 5.15
CA ASP A 164 18.08 -3.04 5.72
C ASP A 164 19.29 -3.00 4.79
N PRO A 165 20.48 -2.55 5.25
CA PRO A 165 20.84 -2.09 6.60
C PRO A 165 20.27 -0.72 7.02
N ILE A 166 20.01 -0.50 8.32
CA ILE A 166 19.34 0.72 8.86
C ILE A 166 20.26 1.96 8.88
N GLU A 167 21.57 1.73 8.93
CA GLU A 167 22.64 2.74 8.96
C GLU A 167 22.55 3.68 7.76
N ILE A 168 22.04 3.17 6.64
CA ILE A 168 21.85 3.92 5.40
C ILE A 168 20.90 5.11 5.58
N VAL A 169 19.92 5.02 6.48
CA VAL A 169 18.89 6.05 6.66
C VAL A 169 18.83 6.65 8.06
N VAL A 170 19.52 6.07 9.05
CA VAL A 170 19.43 6.49 10.46
C VAL A 170 19.74 7.97 10.68
N PHE A 171 20.66 8.53 9.90
CA PHE A 171 21.09 9.93 9.99
C PHE A 171 20.18 10.91 9.23
N LEU A 172 19.35 10.43 8.29
CA LEU A 172 18.55 11.29 7.42
C LEU A 172 17.54 12.16 8.17
N PRO A 173 16.75 11.65 9.14
CA PRO A 173 15.83 12.48 9.92
C PRO A 173 16.54 13.63 10.65
N ALA A 174 17.69 13.35 11.27
CA ALA A 174 18.49 14.34 11.96
C ALA A 174 19.05 15.40 10.99
N LEU A 175 19.55 14.97 9.82
CA LEU A 175 20.03 15.86 8.77
C LEU A 175 18.90 16.76 8.23
N CYS A 176 17.72 16.20 7.95
CA CYS A 176 16.57 16.97 7.47
C CYS A 176 16.14 18.03 8.49
N ARG A 177 16.08 17.66 9.79
CA ARG A 177 15.75 18.59 10.87
C ARG A 177 16.79 19.71 11.00
N LYS A 178 18.09 19.39 10.93
CA LYS A 178 19.18 20.39 11.00
C LYS A 178 19.15 21.37 9.83
N MET A 179 18.84 20.90 8.63
CA MET A 179 18.80 21.72 7.41
C MET A 179 17.46 22.44 7.21
N GLY A 180 16.45 22.18 8.04
CA GLY A 180 15.12 22.79 7.94
C GLY A 180 14.26 22.23 6.80
N VAL A 181 14.54 21.00 6.35
CA VAL A 181 13.79 20.33 5.27
C VAL A 181 12.75 19.40 5.89
N PRO A 182 11.47 19.48 5.52
CA PRO A 182 10.45 18.58 6.05
C PRO A 182 10.66 17.16 5.51
N TYR A 183 10.46 16.17 6.37
CA TYR A 183 10.57 14.76 6.02
C TYR A 183 9.38 13.95 6.52
N CYS A 184 9.12 12.82 5.87
CA CYS A 184 8.14 11.85 6.34
C CYS A 184 8.66 10.42 6.19
N ILE A 185 8.21 9.53 7.07
CA ILE A 185 8.58 8.11 7.09
C ILE A 185 7.41 7.28 6.55
N ILE A 186 7.64 6.46 5.53
CA ILE A 186 6.64 5.60 4.90
C ILE A 186 6.98 4.12 5.12
N ARG A 187 5.94 3.31 5.35
CA ARG A 187 6.02 1.88 5.67
C ARG A 187 6.59 0.94 4.58
N SER A 188 7.08 1.41 3.44
CA SER A 188 7.53 0.43 2.43
C SER A 188 8.51 1.02 1.42
N LYS A 189 9.74 0.53 1.46
CA LYS A 189 10.77 0.76 0.43
C LYS A 189 10.36 0.23 -0.93
N ALA A 190 9.55 -0.82 -0.97
CA ALA A 190 9.01 -1.37 -2.22
C ALA A 190 7.99 -0.42 -2.87
N ARG A 191 7.14 0.25 -2.08
CA ARG A 191 6.21 1.26 -2.60
C ARG A 191 6.95 2.48 -3.16
N LEU A 192 8.03 2.92 -2.50
CA LEU A 192 8.91 3.97 -3.02
C LEU A 192 9.60 3.52 -4.32
N GLY A 193 10.12 2.30 -4.35
CA GLY A 193 10.73 1.71 -5.55
C GLY A 193 9.81 1.72 -6.77
N LYS A 194 8.53 1.38 -6.58
CA LYS A 194 7.52 1.41 -7.66
C LYS A 194 7.36 2.80 -8.30
N VAL A 195 7.52 3.89 -7.54
CA VAL A 195 7.47 5.26 -8.08
C VAL A 195 8.62 5.46 -9.08
N VAL A 196 9.83 5.02 -8.73
CA VAL A 196 11.04 5.27 -9.53
C VAL A 196 11.40 4.14 -10.50
N ASN A 197 10.46 3.22 -10.76
CA ASN A 197 10.67 2.07 -11.65
C ASN A 197 11.80 1.12 -11.18
N ARG A 198 11.94 0.94 -9.86
CA ARG A 198 12.89 0.01 -9.22
C ARG A 198 12.15 -0.97 -8.30
N LYS A 199 12.82 -2.05 -7.91
CA LYS A 199 12.26 -3.01 -6.94
C LYS A 199 12.07 -2.36 -5.56
N THR A 200 13.07 -1.61 -5.11
CA THR A 200 13.11 -0.94 -3.81
C THR A 200 13.84 0.39 -3.90
N THR A 201 13.58 1.30 -2.97
CA THR A 201 14.32 2.56 -2.80
C THR A 201 14.24 3.01 -1.35
N SER A 202 15.37 3.42 -0.76
CA SER A 202 15.46 3.82 0.65
C SER A 202 14.87 5.21 0.92
N CYS A 203 15.12 6.18 0.05
CA CYS A 203 14.61 7.54 0.19
C CYS A 203 14.37 8.23 -1.16
N LEU A 204 13.43 9.17 -1.17
CA LEU A 204 13.07 10.02 -2.30
C LEU A 204 13.09 11.49 -1.86
N ALA A 205 13.39 12.40 -2.78
CA ALA A 205 13.29 13.83 -2.55
C ALA A 205 12.56 14.53 -3.71
N LEU A 206 11.72 15.50 -3.36
CA LEU A 206 11.13 16.45 -4.29
C LEU A 206 11.93 17.75 -4.23
N GLN A 207 12.38 18.26 -5.39
CA GLN A 207 13.11 19.52 -5.49
C GLN A 207 12.19 20.68 -5.85
N HIS A 208 11.46 20.52 -6.96
CA HIS A 208 10.54 21.52 -7.47
C HIS A 208 9.21 20.85 -7.76
N ILE A 209 8.14 21.46 -7.24
CA ILE A 209 6.76 21.10 -7.53
C ILE A 209 6.19 22.21 -8.42
N ASN A 210 5.33 21.82 -9.35
CA ASN A 210 4.67 22.79 -10.22
C ASN A 210 3.61 23.53 -9.40
N PRO A 211 3.51 24.87 -9.47
CA PRO A 211 2.56 25.66 -8.68
C PRO A 211 1.11 25.20 -8.80
N SER A 212 0.69 24.70 -9.97
CA SER A 212 -0.65 24.18 -10.23
C SER A 212 -1.06 23.01 -9.32
N GLN A 213 -0.11 22.34 -8.67
CA GLN A 213 -0.42 21.22 -7.76
C GLN A 213 -0.72 21.64 -6.32
N PHE A 214 -0.44 22.88 -5.93
CA PHE A 214 -0.81 23.40 -4.61
C PHE A 214 -2.29 23.81 -4.52
N ILE A 215 -2.91 24.10 -5.66
CA ILE A 215 -4.21 24.79 -5.72
C ILE A 215 -5.40 23.81 -5.66
N GLY A 216 -5.22 22.55 -6.09
CA GLY A 216 -6.33 21.61 -6.34
C GLY A 216 -6.96 20.91 -5.12
N GLU A 217 -6.41 21.04 -3.91
CA GLU A 217 -7.01 20.46 -2.69
C GLU A 217 -7.54 21.52 -1.71
N ASN A 218 -7.01 22.76 -1.74
CA ASN A 218 -7.48 23.86 -0.87
C ASN A 218 -8.69 24.64 -1.42
N SER A 219 -9.04 24.48 -2.70
CA SER A 219 -10.24 25.14 -3.26
C SER A 219 -11.54 24.44 -2.89
N ARG A 220 -11.53 23.11 -2.69
CA ARG A 220 -12.73 22.35 -2.28
C ARG A 220 -13.16 22.54 -0.82
N SER A 221 -12.27 23.03 0.03
CA SER A 221 -12.54 23.31 1.45
C SER A 221 -12.89 24.77 1.72
N ARG A 222 -12.91 25.63 0.70
CA ARG A 222 -13.37 27.02 0.79
C ARG A 222 -14.75 27.26 0.19
N GLU A 223 -15.37 26.22 -0.37
CA GLU A 223 -16.70 26.26 -0.98
C GLU A 223 -17.79 25.59 -0.12
N ASN A 224 -17.49 25.21 1.12
CA ASN A 224 -18.48 24.78 2.12
C ASN A 224 -18.36 25.61 3.39
#